data_AF-B0NW22-F1
#
_entry.id   AF-B0NW22-F1
#
_cell.length_a   1.000
_cell.length_b   1.000
_cell.length_c   1.000
_cell.angle_alpha   90.00
_cell.angle_beta   90.00
_cell.angle_gamma   90.00
#
_symmetry.space_group_name_H-M   'P 1'
#
loop_
_entity.id
_entity.type
_entity.pdbx_description
1 polymer ?
#
loop_
_entity_poly.entity_id
_entity_poly.type
_entity_poly.pdbx_seq_one_letter_code
_entity_poly.pdbx_strand_id
1 'polypeptide(L)'
;MKDLKWISNFKVRFGWGIVGNDRISNYLSMDLYTDNKYGIGNSTVTVLTPKQLKNSNLKWEGSSSVNLGLDLGFFDNRLNVTADFFIKNTKDLLLAQSLAQATGFTSQWQNIGKIQNKGIELSITSTNIQTKEFTWNTNFNISFIRNELKALADGASHMYARSGFDSNFTSYDYIAKVGESLGLIYGYEFDGVYQYDDFYTDTNGNLVLKPGITQNSRYSKDKKVGARPGVTKYKDQDGDGDITTNDRTVIGNAMPKWFGGITNTFEYKGFDLSFMFQFNYGNDIYNATRLYATQSRSGRRNMLAEVADRWSPTNASNVVPAYDGYITNDVYSRFVEDGSFLRLKNLTLGYTLPKKWTNKFHASRLRVYATGQNLFCLSNYSGYDPEVNSLNNPMMPGLDWGAYPKSRVFTVGIDLQF
;
A
#
# COMPACT_ATOMS: atom_id res chain seq x y z
N MET A 1 -23.58 -28.02 28.03
CA MET A 1 -22.18 -28.41 27.79
C MET A 1 -21.42 -28.80 29.07
N LYS A 2 -22.09 -29.10 30.20
CA LYS A 2 -21.40 -29.48 31.45
C LYS A 2 -20.60 -30.78 31.34
N ASP A 3 -20.95 -31.64 30.39
CA ASP A 3 -20.28 -32.92 30.14
C ASP A 3 -19.01 -32.78 29.27
N LEU A 4 -18.82 -31.64 28.60
CA LEU A 4 -17.67 -31.38 27.72
C LEU A 4 -16.52 -30.75 28.52
N LYS A 5 -15.84 -31.55 29.34
CA LYS A 5 -14.74 -31.08 30.22
C LYS A 5 -13.55 -30.45 29.49
N TRP A 6 -13.37 -30.73 28.20
CA TRP A 6 -12.30 -30.17 27.39
C TRP A 6 -12.60 -28.74 26.90
N ILE A 7 -13.86 -28.29 27.00
CA ILE A 7 -14.27 -26.90 26.71
C ILE A 7 -14.32 -26.14 28.03
N SER A 8 -13.53 -25.08 28.13
CA SER A 8 -13.46 -24.18 29.29
C SER A 8 -14.40 -23.00 29.16
N ASN A 9 -14.56 -22.47 27.95
CA ASN A 9 -15.46 -21.35 27.68
C ASN A 9 -15.99 -21.43 26.24
N PHE A 10 -17.24 -20.99 26.09
CA PHE A 10 -17.88 -20.81 24.79
C PHE A 10 -18.75 -19.56 24.88
N LYS A 11 -18.36 -18.50 24.17
CA LYS A 11 -19.08 -17.23 24.13
C LYS A 11 -19.31 -16.81 22.70
N VAL A 12 -20.56 -16.47 22.39
CA VAL A 12 -20.95 -15.85 21.12
C VAL A 12 -21.21 -14.37 21.39
N ARG A 13 -20.65 -13.50 20.55
CA ARG A 13 -20.82 -12.06 20.60
C ARG A 13 -21.53 -11.60 19.32
N PHE A 14 -22.53 -10.75 19.47
CA PHE A 14 -23.12 -10.01 18.35
C PHE A 14 -23.06 -8.53 18.67
N GLY A 15 -22.59 -7.72 17.73
CA GLY A 15 -22.53 -6.28 17.83
C GLY A 15 -23.08 -5.62 16.58
N TRP A 16 -23.90 -4.59 16.76
CA TRP A 16 -24.33 -3.70 15.69
C TRP A 16 -24.26 -2.25 16.17
N GLY A 17 -23.79 -1.36 15.31
CA GLY A 17 -23.70 0.05 15.62
C GLY A 17 -23.49 0.93 14.39
N ILE A 18 -23.75 2.21 14.57
CA ILE A 18 -23.52 3.26 13.57
C ILE A 18 -22.63 4.32 14.20
N VAL A 19 -21.58 4.71 13.48
CA VAL A 19 -20.63 5.75 13.91
C VAL A 19 -20.50 6.76 12.77
N GLY A 20 -20.52 8.05 13.09
CA GLY A 20 -20.28 9.15 12.17
C GLY A 20 -18.82 9.63 12.18
N ASN A 21 -18.36 10.23 11.09
CA ASN A 21 -17.06 10.88 10.96
C ASN A 21 -17.20 12.34 10.46
N ASP A 22 -16.64 13.30 11.20
CA ASP A 22 -16.51 14.75 10.88
C ASP A 22 -15.08 15.22 10.69
N ARG A 23 -14.11 14.33 10.56
CA ARG A 23 -12.73 14.75 10.33
C ARG A 23 -12.55 15.28 8.90
N ILE A 24 -13.23 16.39 8.61
CA ILE A 24 -13.33 17.11 7.36
C ILE A 24 -12.90 18.56 7.63
N SER A 25 -12.43 19.25 6.59
CA SER A 25 -12.01 20.64 6.75
C SER A 25 -13.19 21.55 7.11
N ASN A 26 -12.91 22.61 7.86
CA ASN A 26 -13.93 23.59 8.22
C ASN A 26 -14.49 24.30 6.97
N TYR A 27 -15.77 24.69 7.06
CA TYR A 27 -16.46 25.51 6.06
C TYR A 27 -16.59 24.90 4.66
N LEU A 28 -16.45 23.58 4.50
CA LEU A 28 -16.67 22.89 3.21
C LEU A 28 -18.07 23.12 2.61
N SER A 29 -19.05 23.46 3.45
CA SER A 29 -20.42 23.78 3.05
C SER A 29 -20.64 25.23 2.63
N MET A 30 -19.59 26.05 2.61
CA MET A 30 -19.65 27.48 2.29
C MET A 30 -18.82 27.82 1.04
N ASP A 31 -19.16 28.90 0.37
CA ASP A 31 -18.29 29.51 -0.63
C ASP A 31 -17.13 30.16 0.10
N LEU A 32 -15.90 29.81 -0.29
CA LEU A 32 -14.70 30.43 0.23
C LEU A 32 -14.00 31.20 -0.89
N TYR A 33 -13.36 32.30 -0.51
CA TYR A 33 -12.52 33.11 -1.39
C TYR A 33 -11.09 33.06 -0.87
N THR A 34 -10.14 33.19 -1.78
CA THR A 34 -8.72 33.35 -1.46
C THR A 34 -8.19 34.58 -2.18
N ASP A 35 -7.21 35.25 -1.58
CA ASP A 35 -6.48 36.29 -2.26
C ASP A 35 -5.59 35.69 -3.35
N ASN A 36 -5.48 36.41 -4.46
CA ASN A 36 -4.64 36.06 -5.59
C ASN A 36 -4.07 37.35 -6.21
N LYS A 37 -3.11 37.22 -7.12
CA LYS A 37 -2.47 38.35 -7.80
C LYS A 37 -2.95 38.42 -9.24
N TYR A 38 -3.41 39.59 -9.66
CA TYR A 38 -3.83 39.86 -11.04
C TYR A 38 -3.09 41.06 -11.60
N GLY A 39 -2.64 40.95 -12.86
CA GLY A 39 -1.97 42.03 -13.56
C GLY A 39 -2.99 42.99 -14.18
N ILE A 40 -2.92 44.27 -13.81
CA ILE A 40 -3.70 45.35 -14.44
C ILE A 40 -2.72 46.43 -14.91
N GLY A 41 -2.57 46.58 -16.22
CA GLY A 41 -1.52 47.43 -16.81
C GLY A 41 -0.12 46.94 -16.43
N ASN A 42 0.71 47.83 -15.87
CA ASN A 42 2.07 47.51 -15.40
C ASN A 42 2.15 47.17 -13.89
N SER A 43 1.00 47.03 -13.20
CA SER A 43 0.95 46.81 -11.76
C SER A 43 0.26 45.50 -11.42
N THR A 44 0.78 44.79 -10.41
CA THR A 44 0.11 43.61 -9.84
C THR A 44 -0.73 44.04 -8.65
N VAL A 45 -2.03 43.74 -8.69
CA VAL A 45 -2.96 44.03 -7.59
C VAL A 45 -3.43 42.73 -6.93
N THR A 46 -3.75 42.81 -5.63
CA THR A 46 -4.41 41.70 -4.93
C THR A 46 -5.88 41.69 -5.31
N VAL A 47 -6.36 40.54 -5.78
CA VAL A 47 -7.78 40.29 -6.07
C VAL A 47 -8.28 39.15 -5.18
N LEU A 48 -9.59 39.05 -5.00
CA LEU A 48 -10.22 37.87 -4.40
C LEU A 48 -10.74 36.97 -5.52
N THR A 49 -10.36 35.70 -5.48
CA THR A 49 -10.87 34.68 -6.40
C THR A 49 -11.60 33.60 -5.62
N PRO A 50 -12.73 33.06 -6.13
CA PRO A 50 -13.38 31.91 -5.52
C PRO A 50 -12.41 30.73 -5.35
N LYS A 51 -12.31 30.19 -4.15
CA LYS A 51 -11.45 29.06 -3.79
C LYS A 51 -12.19 27.72 -3.92
N GLN A 52 -13.46 27.68 -3.53
CA GLN A 52 -14.27 26.48 -3.58
C GLN A 52 -15.75 26.82 -3.81
N LEU A 53 -16.48 25.87 -4.37
CA LEU A 53 -17.93 25.95 -4.55
C LEU A 53 -18.67 25.41 -3.32
N LYS A 54 -19.63 26.18 -2.81
CA LYS A 54 -20.54 25.78 -1.73
C LYS A 54 -21.27 24.49 -2.02
N ASN A 55 -21.39 23.63 -1.01
CA ASN A 55 -22.37 22.54 -0.99
C ASN A 55 -23.12 22.53 0.35
N SER A 56 -24.34 23.08 0.38
CA SER A 56 -25.16 23.14 1.59
C SER A 56 -25.73 21.79 2.02
N ASN A 57 -25.65 20.75 1.17
CA ASN A 57 -26.19 19.43 1.45
C ASN A 57 -25.15 18.47 2.07
N LEU A 58 -23.97 18.99 2.41
CA LEU A 58 -22.92 18.19 3.05
C LEU A 58 -23.39 17.67 4.41
N LYS A 59 -23.13 16.38 4.61
CA LYS A 59 -23.39 15.65 5.85
C LYS A 59 -22.17 14.81 6.22
N TRP A 60 -22.22 14.26 7.42
CA TRP A 60 -21.16 13.42 7.95
C TRP A 60 -21.12 12.08 7.25
N GLU A 61 -19.94 11.48 7.16
CA GLU A 61 -19.81 10.11 6.65
C GLU A 61 -20.35 9.14 7.71
N GLY A 62 -21.25 8.25 7.32
CA GLY A 62 -21.91 7.31 8.24
C GLY A 62 -21.40 5.89 8.02
N SER A 63 -20.88 5.24 9.06
CA SER A 63 -20.44 3.85 9.02
C SER A 63 -21.31 2.95 9.87
N SER A 64 -22.05 2.02 9.25
CA SER A 64 -22.78 0.95 9.95
C SER A 64 -21.91 -0.30 10.00
N SER A 65 -21.75 -0.87 11.19
CA SER A 65 -20.93 -2.06 11.42
C SER A 65 -21.77 -3.17 12.06
N VAL A 66 -21.64 -4.38 11.52
CA VAL A 66 -22.11 -5.63 12.15
C VAL A 66 -20.88 -6.47 12.45
N ASN A 67 -20.81 -7.02 13.66
CA ASN A 67 -19.76 -7.94 14.09
C ASN A 67 -20.40 -9.19 14.72
N LEU A 68 -19.90 -10.36 14.34
CA LEU A 68 -20.22 -11.65 14.93
C LEU A 68 -18.91 -12.26 15.43
N GLY A 69 -18.79 -12.39 16.74
CA GLY A 69 -17.60 -12.94 17.41
C GLY A 69 -17.88 -14.29 18.05
N LEU A 70 -16.88 -15.15 18.04
CA LEU A 70 -16.87 -16.43 18.74
C LEU A 70 -15.59 -16.51 19.58
N ASP A 71 -15.74 -16.66 20.89
CA ASP A 71 -14.64 -16.88 21.82
C ASP A 71 -14.73 -18.30 22.39
N LEU A 72 -13.69 -19.11 22.16
CA LEU A 72 -13.58 -20.50 22.58
C LEU A 72 -12.37 -20.64 23.50
N GLY A 73 -12.57 -21.25 24.67
CA GLY A 73 -11.50 -21.66 25.57
C GLY A 73 -11.50 -23.17 25.73
N PHE A 74 -10.33 -23.79 25.68
CA PHE A 74 -10.14 -25.23 25.81
C PHE A 74 -9.07 -25.57 26.86
N PHE A 75 -9.17 -26.76 27.43
CA PHE A 75 -8.17 -27.35 28.34
C PHE A 75 -7.76 -26.41 29.48
N ASP A 76 -8.73 -25.99 30.29
CA ASP A 76 -8.58 -24.98 31.34
C ASP A 76 -8.01 -23.65 30.83
N ASN A 77 -8.52 -23.20 29.67
CA ASN A 77 -8.09 -22.01 28.94
C ASN A 77 -6.62 -22.00 28.51
N ARG A 78 -5.98 -23.18 28.39
CA ARG A 78 -4.62 -23.29 27.81
C ARG A 78 -4.59 -23.05 26.30
N LEU A 79 -5.72 -23.15 25.62
CA LEU A 79 -5.90 -22.74 24.23
C LEU A 79 -7.15 -21.87 24.15
N ASN A 80 -6.96 -20.63 23.72
CA ASN A 80 -8.04 -19.68 23.47
C ASN A 80 -8.04 -19.32 22.00
N VAL A 81 -9.21 -19.37 21.38
CA VAL A 81 -9.44 -19.01 19.99
C VAL A 81 -10.55 -17.98 19.94
N THR A 82 -10.25 -16.82 19.38
CA THR A 82 -11.23 -15.77 19.09
C THR A 82 -11.31 -15.60 17.58
N ALA A 83 -12.52 -15.74 17.04
CA ALA A 83 -12.82 -15.47 15.64
C ALA A 83 -13.87 -14.37 15.54
N ASP A 84 -13.57 -13.30 14.82
CA ASP A 84 -14.46 -12.16 14.62
C ASP A 84 -14.73 -12.01 13.12
N PHE A 85 -16.00 -12.10 12.73
CA PHE A 85 -16.47 -11.74 11.39
C PHE A 85 -17.11 -10.36 11.44
N PHE A 86 -16.73 -9.48 10.52
CA PHE A 86 -17.29 -8.15 10.47
C PHE A 86 -17.68 -7.72 9.06
N ILE A 87 -18.71 -6.89 8.99
CA ILE A 87 -19.08 -6.13 7.80
C ILE A 87 -19.31 -4.68 8.24
N LYS A 88 -18.53 -3.77 7.68
CA LYS A 88 -18.64 -2.33 7.86
C LYS A 88 -19.01 -1.68 6.52
N ASN A 89 -20.19 -1.07 6.47
CA ASN A 89 -20.66 -0.32 5.32
C ASN A 89 -20.54 1.18 5.64
N THR A 90 -19.71 1.88 4.90
CA THR A 90 -19.60 3.34 4.99
C THR A 90 -20.35 3.97 3.84
N LYS A 91 -21.30 4.85 4.16
CA LYS A 91 -22.09 5.63 3.24
C LYS A 91 -21.71 7.10 3.37
N ASP A 92 -22.06 7.86 2.34
CA ASP A 92 -21.89 9.30 2.31
C ASP A 92 -20.42 9.72 2.44
N LEU A 93 -19.49 8.95 1.84
CA LEU A 93 -18.08 9.31 1.78
C LEU A 93 -17.91 10.66 1.09
N LEU A 94 -17.12 11.52 1.71
CA LEU A 94 -16.80 12.85 1.22
C LEU A 94 -15.65 12.76 0.23
N LEU A 95 -15.97 13.01 -1.04
CA LEU A 95 -15.01 13.02 -2.14
C LEU A 95 -15.08 14.34 -2.88
N ALA A 96 -13.94 14.83 -3.37
CA ALA A 96 -13.89 15.95 -4.30
C ALA A 96 -14.28 15.44 -5.70
N GLN A 97 -15.51 15.70 -6.11
CA GLN A 97 -16.01 15.33 -7.42
C GLN A 97 -15.51 16.33 -8.47
N SER A 98 -14.90 15.84 -9.55
CA SER A 98 -14.55 16.69 -10.69
C SER A 98 -15.81 17.31 -11.30
N LEU A 99 -15.77 18.62 -11.53
CA LEU A 99 -16.85 19.35 -12.19
C LEU A 99 -16.49 19.63 -13.66
N ALA A 100 -17.51 19.84 -14.48
CA ALA A 100 -17.30 20.35 -15.83
C ALA A 100 -16.62 21.72 -15.77
N GLN A 101 -15.57 21.92 -16.57
CA GLN A 101 -14.74 23.12 -16.53
C GLN A 101 -15.54 24.42 -16.82
N ALA A 102 -16.67 24.31 -17.52
CA ALA A 102 -17.62 25.41 -17.76
C ALA A 102 -18.17 26.05 -16.47
N THR A 103 -18.14 25.33 -15.35
CA THR A 103 -18.57 25.86 -14.04
C THR A 103 -17.59 26.89 -13.45
N GLY A 104 -16.38 27.01 -13.99
CA GLY A 104 -15.31 27.85 -13.43
C GLY A 104 -14.57 27.20 -12.25
N PHE A 105 -14.96 25.98 -11.84
CA PHE A 105 -14.31 25.20 -10.79
C PHE A 105 -13.85 23.85 -11.31
N THR A 106 -12.78 23.31 -10.73
CA THR A 106 -12.24 21.98 -11.11
C THR A 106 -12.89 20.85 -10.34
N SER A 107 -13.41 21.10 -9.13
CA SER A 107 -14.08 20.12 -8.29
C SER A 107 -14.99 20.74 -7.23
N GLN A 108 -15.85 19.92 -6.63
CA GLN A 108 -16.66 20.26 -5.44
C GLN A 108 -16.73 19.05 -4.51
N TRP A 109 -16.68 19.29 -3.20
CA TRP A 109 -16.86 18.24 -2.20
C TRP A 109 -18.32 17.78 -2.14
N GLN A 110 -18.55 16.46 -2.18
CA GLN A 110 -19.88 15.86 -2.11
C GLN A 110 -19.87 14.51 -1.37
N ASN A 111 -21.00 14.12 -0.79
CA ASN A 111 -21.22 12.83 -0.12
C ASN A 111 -21.63 11.75 -1.14
N ILE A 112 -20.68 11.24 -1.92
CA ILE A 112 -20.98 10.48 -3.15
C ILE A 112 -20.42 9.06 -3.19
N GLY A 113 -19.58 8.67 -2.24
CA GLY A 113 -19.01 7.32 -2.19
C GLY A 113 -19.75 6.39 -1.23
N LYS A 114 -19.83 5.10 -1.60
CA LYS A 114 -20.17 4.01 -0.68
C LYS A 114 -19.10 2.94 -0.73
N ILE A 115 -18.59 2.51 0.41
CA ILE A 115 -17.62 1.41 0.51
C ILE A 115 -18.11 0.36 1.50
N GLN A 116 -17.67 -0.87 1.29
CA GLN A 116 -17.83 -1.97 2.22
C GLN A 116 -16.46 -2.51 2.59
N ASN A 117 -16.20 -2.64 3.88
CA ASN A 117 -15.09 -3.42 4.40
C ASN A 117 -15.68 -4.65 5.07
N LYS A 118 -15.24 -5.83 4.68
CA LYS A 118 -15.62 -7.07 5.36
C LYS A 118 -14.39 -7.93 5.59
N GLY A 119 -14.43 -8.70 6.65
CA GLY A 119 -13.28 -9.51 6.98
C GLY A 119 -13.52 -10.52 8.08
N ILE A 120 -12.52 -11.37 8.24
CA ILE A 120 -12.41 -12.32 9.33
C ILE A 120 -11.10 -12.02 10.04
N GLU A 121 -11.15 -11.95 11.36
CA GLU A 121 -9.98 -11.86 12.23
C GLU A 121 -9.95 -13.11 13.10
N LEU A 122 -8.79 -13.76 13.16
CA LEU A 122 -8.55 -14.92 13.99
C LEU A 122 -7.40 -14.61 14.94
N SER A 123 -7.62 -14.83 16.22
CA SER A 123 -6.62 -14.75 17.26
C SER A 123 -6.56 -16.09 18.01
N ILE A 124 -5.36 -16.60 18.19
CA ILE A 124 -5.08 -17.84 18.92
C ILE A 124 -4.04 -17.52 20.00
N THR A 125 -4.40 -17.77 21.25
CA THR A 125 -3.48 -17.69 22.38
C THR A 125 -3.35 -19.08 22.99
N SER A 126 -2.11 -19.55 23.14
CA SER A 126 -1.85 -20.85 23.75
C SER A 126 -0.73 -20.81 24.77
N THR A 127 -0.94 -21.52 25.87
CA THR A 127 0.09 -21.91 26.83
C THR A 127 0.55 -23.32 26.50
N ASN A 128 1.53 -23.42 25.61
CA ASN A 128 2.05 -24.67 25.06
C ASN A 128 2.63 -25.55 26.17
N ILE A 129 3.46 -24.96 27.03
CA ILE A 129 4.08 -25.64 28.17
C ILE A 129 3.99 -24.74 29.40
N GLN A 130 3.58 -25.31 30.52
CA GLN A 130 3.59 -24.66 31.82
C GLN A 130 4.07 -25.64 32.88
N THR A 131 5.26 -25.37 33.41
CA THR A 131 5.88 -26.12 34.50
C THR A 131 6.38 -25.13 35.56
N LYS A 132 6.93 -25.64 36.67
CA LYS A 132 7.50 -24.79 37.71
C LYS A 132 8.71 -23.97 37.24
N GLU A 133 9.47 -24.48 36.29
CA GLU A 133 10.75 -23.88 35.87
C GLU A 133 10.70 -23.29 34.46
N PHE A 134 9.75 -23.71 33.64
CA PHE A 134 9.65 -23.36 32.23
C PHE A 134 8.20 -23.07 31.81
N THR A 135 8.02 -21.94 31.13
CA THR A 135 6.75 -21.55 30.49
C THR A 135 7.01 -21.20 29.03
N TRP A 136 6.14 -21.67 28.14
CA TRP A 136 6.11 -21.25 26.74
C TRP A 136 4.69 -20.87 26.34
N ASN A 137 4.52 -19.62 25.92
CA ASN A 137 3.29 -19.09 25.37
C ASN A 137 3.46 -18.68 23.90
N THR A 138 2.42 -18.89 23.11
CA THR A 138 2.30 -18.40 21.74
C THR A 138 1.04 -17.57 21.59
N ASN A 139 1.16 -16.42 20.96
CA ASN A 139 0.05 -15.60 20.50
C ASN A 139 0.16 -15.46 18.98
N PHE A 140 -0.88 -15.84 18.26
CA PHE A 140 -0.96 -15.74 16.81
C PHE A 140 -2.21 -14.94 16.45
N ASN A 141 -2.08 -14.01 15.51
CA ASN A 141 -3.22 -13.30 14.96
C ASN A 141 -3.09 -13.17 13.45
N ILE A 142 -4.22 -13.23 12.75
CA ILE A 142 -4.30 -13.04 11.30
C ILE A 142 -5.63 -12.37 10.94
N SER A 143 -5.56 -11.40 10.03
CA SER A 143 -6.71 -10.66 9.53
C SER A 143 -6.81 -10.82 8.01
N PHE A 144 -8.00 -11.13 7.53
CA PHE A 144 -8.38 -11.19 6.12
C PHE A 144 -9.39 -10.07 5.88
N ILE A 145 -8.98 -8.98 5.25
CA ILE A 145 -9.84 -7.81 5.05
C ILE A 145 -9.97 -7.54 3.57
N ARG A 146 -11.21 -7.40 3.10
CA ARG A 146 -11.51 -6.98 1.73
C ARG A 146 -12.30 -5.70 1.77
N ASN A 147 -11.74 -4.66 1.18
CA ASN A 147 -12.44 -3.45 0.84
C ASN A 147 -13.10 -3.59 -0.55
N GLU A 148 -14.28 -3.01 -0.71
CA GLU A 148 -15.01 -2.98 -1.98
C GLU A 148 -15.74 -1.63 -2.15
N LEU A 149 -15.54 -0.98 -3.29
CA LEU A 149 -16.29 0.20 -3.69
C LEU A 149 -17.69 -0.21 -4.17
N LYS A 150 -18.74 0.26 -3.51
CA LYS A 150 -20.14 -0.11 -3.80
C LYS A 150 -20.86 0.87 -4.71
N ALA A 151 -20.49 2.15 -4.66
CA ALA A 151 -21.07 3.18 -5.52
C ALA A 151 -20.19 4.43 -5.56
N LEU A 152 -20.29 5.16 -6.66
CA LEU A 152 -19.75 6.51 -6.88
C LEU A 152 -20.90 7.48 -7.20
N ALA A 153 -20.57 8.78 -7.31
CA ALA A 153 -21.52 9.80 -7.79
C ALA A 153 -22.16 9.42 -9.12
N ASP A 154 -23.42 9.84 -9.31
CA ASP A 154 -24.13 9.82 -10.59
C ASP A 154 -24.17 8.45 -11.30
N GLY A 155 -23.96 7.36 -10.57
CA GLY A 155 -23.91 6.01 -11.14
C GLY A 155 -22.63 5.70 -11.92
N ALA A 156 -21.57 6.49 -11.75
CA ALA A 156 -20.28 6.25 -12.39
C ALA A 156 -19.74 4.85 -12.04
N SER A 157 -19.23 4.14 -13.05
CA SER A 157 -18.65 2.80 -12.88
C SER A 157 -17.22 2.83 -12.34
N HIS A 158 -16.52 3.95 -12.50
CA HIS A 158 -15.15 4.12 -12.05
C HIS A 158 -14.79 5.59 -11.82
N MET A 159 -13.72 5.82 -11.06
CA MET A 159 -13.12 7.12 -10.82
C MET A 159 -11.59 6.99 -10.92
N TYR A 160 -10.96 7.86 -11.69
CA TYR A 160 -9.51 7.93 -11.76
C TYR A 160 -8.92 8.81 -10.66
N ALA A 161 -7.72 8.48 -10.20
CA ALA A 161 -6.96 9.28 -9.27
C ALA A 161 -5.51 9.40 -9.73
N ARG A 162 -4.90 10.54 -9.40
CA ARG A 162 -3.50 10.86 -9.67
C ARG A 162 -2.81 11.15 -8.35
N SER A 163 -1.73 10.43 -8.07
CA SER A 163 -0.94 10.58 -6.85
C SER A 163 -0.21 11.92 -6.79
N GLY A 164 0.22 12.43 -7.95
CA GLY A 164 0.93 13.71 -8.06
C GLY A 164 2.31 13.70 -7.41
N PHE A 165 2.96 12.54 -7.29
CA PHE A 165 4.27 12.42 -6.63
C PHE A 165 5.37 13.28 -7.30
N ASP A 166 5.26 13.52 -8.61
CA ASP A 166 6.13 14.42 -9.38
C ASP A 166 5.29 15.18 -10.42
N SER A 167 5.66 16.44 -10.68
CA SER A 167 4.90 17.34 -11.57
C SER A 167 4.86 16.87 -13.02
N ASN A 168 5.86 16.11 -13.48
CA ASN A 168 5.95 15.62 -14.85
C ASN A 168 5.05 14.41 -15.11
N PHE A 169 4.65 13.69 -14.07
CA PHE A 169 3.77 12.52 -14.16
C PHE A 169 2.32 12.96 -14.14
N THR A 170 1.75 13.26 -15.31
CA THR A 170 0.41 13.85 -15.46
C THR A 170 -0.73 12.84 -15.63
N SER A 171 -0.40 11.59 -15.95
CA SER A 171 -1.37 10.49 -16.07
C SER A 171 -1.95 10.09 -14.72
N TYR A 172 -3.20 9.63 -14.70
CA TYR A 172 -3.78 8.94 -13.55
C TYR A 172 -3.02 7.65 -13.27
N ASP A 173 -2.65 7.37 -12.03
CA ASP A 173 -1.88 6.17 -11.65
C ASP A 173 -2.68 5.24 -10.71
N TYR A 174 -3.90 5.63 -10.37
CA TYR A 174 -4.85 4.81 -9.64
C TYR A 174 -6.24 4.89 -10.28
N ILE A 175 -7.01 3.82 -10.09
CA ILE A 175 -8.42 3.76 -10.47
C ILE A 175 -9.23 3.12 -9.35
N ALA A 176 -10.43 3.63 -9.09
CA ALA A 176 -11.41 2.98 -8.24
C ALA A 176 -12.57 2.52 -9.11
N LYS A 177 -12.91 1.23 -9.07
CA LYS A 177 -13.97 0.62 -9.88
C LYS A 177 -15.06 0.08 -8.98
N VAL A 178 -16.33 0.35 -9.31
CA VAL A 178 -17.47 -0.20 -8.57
C VAL A 178 -17.44 -1.73 -8.66
N GLY A 179 -17.53 -2.39 -7.51
CA GLY A 179 -17.41 -3.85 -7.35
C GLY A 179 -15.99 -4.36 -7.07
N GLU A 180 -14.98 -3.48 -7.13
CA GLU A 180 -13.59 -3.84 -6.88
C GLU A 180 -13.03 -3.19 -5.61
N SER A 181 -11.83 -3.62 -5.20
CA SER A 181 -11.13 -3.02 -4.07
C SER A 181 -10.64 -1.62 -4.38
N LEU A 182 -10.48 -0.79 -3.35
CA LEU A 182 -9.73 0.46 -3.48
C LEU A 182 -8.22 0.18 -3.57
N GLY A 183 -7.46 1.16 -4.06
CA GLY A 183 -6.01 1.04 -4.21
C GLY A 183 -5.56 0.23 -5.42
N LEU A 184 -6.35 0.20 -6.50
CA LEU A 184 -5.93 -0.40 -7.76
C LEU A 184 -4.98 0.54 -8.47
N ILE A 185 -3.77 0.05 -8.73
CA ILE A 185 -2.73 0.76 -9.47
C ILE A 185 -3.07 0.64 -10.96
N TYR A 186 -3.03 1.76 -11.69
CA TYR A 186 -3.50 1.86 -13.08
C TYR A 186 -2.39 2.31 -14.02
N GLY A 187 -2.14 1.54 -15.09
CA GLY A 187 -1.02 1.79 -15.99
C GLY A 187 -0.97 0.80 -17.15
N TYR A 188 0.13 0.80 -17.88
CA TYR A 188 0.36 -0.17 -18.95
C TYR A 188 0.92 -1.48 -18.41
N GLU A 189 0.53 -2.61 -18.99
CA GLU A 189 1.15 -3.90 -18.72
C GLU A 189 2.46 -4.00 -19.53
N PHE A 190 3.59 -4.11 -18.84
CA PHE A 190 4.91 -4.26 -19.45
C PHE A 190 5.07 -5.65 -20.09
N ASP A 191 5.37 -5.68 -21.37
CA ASP A 191 5.60 -6.90 -22.16
C ASP A 191 7.08 -7.05 -22.56
N GLY A 192 7.98 -6.48 -21.74
CA GLY A 192 9.42 -6.52 -21.96
C GLY A 192 9.94 -5.37 -22.81
N VAL A 193 11.02 -5.64 -23.51
CA VAL A 193 11.74 -4.71 -24.37
C VAL A 193 11.73 -5.29 -25.78
N TYR A 194 11.42 -4.47 -26.79
CA TYR A 194 11.50 -4.91 -28.17
C TYR A 194 12.90 -5.45 -28.48
N GLN A 195 12.99 -6.65 -29.04
CA GLN A 195 14.24 -7.31 -29.39
C GLN A 195 14.45 -7.27 -30.90
N TYR A 196 15.66 -7.59 -31.38
CA TYR A 196 15.93 -7.71 -32.81
C TYR A 196 15.01 -8.73 -33.50
N ASP A 197 14.64 -9.80 -32.79
CA ASP A 197 13.77 -10.85 -33.30
C ASP A 197 12.31 -10.40 -33.52
N ASP A 198 11.89 -9.24 -32.99
CA ASP A 198 10.57 -8.67 -33.26
C ASP A 198 10.48 -8.00 -34.65
N PHE A 199 11.61 -7.86 -35.34
CA PHE A 199 11.71 -7.13 -36.61
C PHE A 199 12.22 -8.03 -37.74
N TYR A 200 11.87 -7.68 -38.97
CA TYR A 200 12.59 -8.08 -40.17
C TYR A 200 13.24 -6.85 -40.81
N THR A 201 14.24 -7.07 -41.66
CA THR A 201 14.86 -5.99 -42.45
C THR A 201 14.18 -5.94 -43.81
N ASP A 202 13.63 -4.79 -44.18
CA ASP A 202 13.05 -4.56 -45.51
C ASP A 202 14.13 -4.48 -46.61
N THR A 203 13.72 -4.37 -47.87
CA THR A 203 14.64 -4.26 -49.01
C THR A 203 15.50 -3.00 -49.00
N ASN A 204 15.15 -2.00 -48.18
CA ASN A 204 15.86 -0.74 -48.04
C ASN A 204 16.79 -0.72 -46.80
N GLY A 205 16.88 -1.82 -46.05
CA GLY A 205 17.69 -1.93 -44.84
C GLY A 205 17.02 -1.39 -43.58
N ASN A 206 15.72 -1.07 -43.61
CA ASN A 206 14.99 -0.60 -42.44
C ASN A 206 14.44 -1.77 -41.63
N LEU A 207 14.44 -1.63 -40.31
CA LEU A 207 13.77 -2.56 -39.42
C LEU A 207 12.25 -2.29 -39.43
N VAL A 208 11.48 -3.33 -39.73
CA VAL A 208 10.02 -3.31 -39.75
C VAL A 208 9.50 -4.37 -38.80
N LEU A 209 8.52 -4.01 -37.96
CA LEU A 209 7.89 -4.95 -37.03
C LEU A 209 7.27 -6.12 -37.77
N LYS A 210 7.48 -7.33 -37.26
CA LYS A 210 6.82 -8.53 -37.79
C LYS A 210 5.29 -8.45 -37.59
N PRO A 211 4.49 -9.02 -38.51
CA PRO A 211 3.05 -9.12 -38.32
C PRO A 211 2.69 -9.80 -37.00
N GLY A 212 1.71 -9.26 -36.28
CA GLY A 212 1.27 -9.77 -34.98
C GLY A 212 2.08 -9.25 -33.78
N ILE A 213 3.15 -8.48 -34.00
CA ILE A 213 3.81 -7.73 -32.94
C ILE A 213 3.17 -6.35 -32.84
N THR A 214 2.60 -6.03 -31.68
CA THR A 214 1.99 -4.74 -31.39
C THR A 214 2.99 -3.60 -31.62
N GLN A 215 2.54 -2.53 -32.28
CA GLN A 215 3.33 -1.32 -32.42
C GLN A 215 3.06 -0.35 -31.27
N ASN A 216 3.94 0.63 -31.08
CA ASN A 216 3.65 1.75 -30.19
C ASN A 216 3.93 3.05 -30.94
N SER A 217 2.88 3.57 -31.58
CA SER A 217 2.93 4.75 -32.45
C SER A 217 3.39 6.01 -31.71
N ARG A 218 3.40 6.00 -30.36
CA ARG A 218 3.93 7.08 -29.54
C ARG A 218 5.43 7.29 -29.74
N TYR A 219 6.20 6.27 -30.12
CA TYR A 219 7.60 6.44 -30.52
C TYR A 219 7.75 7.24 -31.83
N SER A 220 6.77 7.15 -32.72
CA SER A 220 6.79 7.82 -34.03
C SER A 220 6.45 9.31 -33.95
N LYS A 221 5.76 9.76 -32.88
CA LYS A 221 5.33 11.16 -32.71
C LYS A 221 6.48 12.14 -32.42
N ASP A 222 7.56 11.67 -31.79
CA ASP A 222 8.72 12.50 -31.42
C ASP A 222 9.81 12.59 -32.50
N LYS A 223 9.51 12.17 -33.74
CA LYS A 223 10.36 12.28 -34.94
C LYS A 223 11.77 11.70 -34.76
N LYS A 224 11.93 10.39 -35.05
CA LYS A 224 13.00 9.86 -35.94
C LYS A 224 13.05 8.33 -36.08
N VAL A 225 12.46 7.54 -35.17
CA VAL A 225 12.43 6.07 -35.30
C VAL A 225 11.16 5.54 -34.62
N GLY A 226 10.41 4.65 -35.28
CA GLY A 226 9.27 3.95 -34.67
C GLY A 226 9.72 2.97 -33.58
N ALA A 227 8.89 1.98 -33.26
CA ALA A 227 9.33 0.86 -32.44
C ALA A 227 10.65 0.28 -32.98
N ARG A 228 11.60 0.03 -32.10
CA ARG A 228 12.94 -0.47 -32.45
C ARG A 228 13.51 -1.31 -31.31
N PRO A 229 14.53 -2.13 -31.56
CA PRO A 229 15.18 -2.88 -30.50
C PRO A 229 15.66 -1.96 -29.35
N GLY A 230 15.42 -2.39 -28.12
CA GLY A 230 15.80 -1.68 -26.89
C GLY A 230 14.76 -0.74 -26.30
N VAL A 231 13.60 -0.53 -26.95
CA VAL A 231 12.52 0.32 -26.40
C VAL A 231 11.48 -0.49 -25.65
N THR A 232 10.78 0.14 -24.70
CA THR A 232 9.74 -0.50 -23.89
C THR A 232 8.60 -1.02 -24.76
N LYS A 233 8.21 -2.28 -24.53
CA LYS A 233 7.05 -2.93 -25.13
C LYS A 233 5.93 -3.01 -24.08
N TYR A 234 4.72 -2.67 -24.51
CA TYR A 234 3.51 -2.84 -23.69
C TYR A 234 2.60 -3.84 -24.38
N LYS A 235 1.75 -4.48 -23.58
CA LYS A 235 0.73 -5.39 -24.08
C LYS A 235 -0.48 -4.61 -24.59
N ASP A 236 -0.92 -5.00 -25.78
CA ASP A 236 -2.17 -4.57 -26.41
C ASP A 236 -3.35 -5.19 -25.66
N GLN A 237 -4.26 -4.36 -25.13
CA GLN A 237 -5.41 -4.83 -24.38
C GLN A 237 -6.69 -4.90 -25.23
N ASP A 238 -6.80 -4.11 -26.29
CA ASP A 238 -8.01 -4.07 -27.13
C ASP A 238 -7.83 -4.76 -28.49
N GLY A 239 -6.61 -5.16 -28.83
CA GLY A 239 -6.27 -5.99 -29.99
C GLY A 239 -6.23 -5.22 -31.31
N ASP A 240 -6.16 -3.89 -31.26
CA ASP A 240 -6.13 -3.04 -32.46
C ASP A 240 -4.73 -2.96 -33.11
N GLY A 241 -3.70 -3.49 -32.43
CA GLY A 241 -2.33 -3.56 -32.89
C GLY A 241 -1.49 -2.31 -32.61
N ASP A 242 -1.99 -1.29 -31.91
CA ASP A 242 -1.26 -0.09 -31.50
C ASP A 242 -1.48 0.29 -30.04
N ILE A 243 -0.39 0.64 -29.33
CA ILE A 243 -0.52 1.07 -27.93
C ILE A 243 -1.02 2.51 -27.84
N THR A 244 -2.25 2.66 -27.36
CA THR A 244 -2.93 3.91 -27.05
C THR A 244 -3.28 4.03 -25.57
N THR A 245 -3.99 5.08 -25.16
CA THR A 245 -4.47 5.22 -23.77
C THR A 245 -5.53 4.19 -23.39
N ASN A 246 -6.13 3.49 -24.36
CA ASN A 246 -7.13 2.45 -24.12
C ASN A 246 -6.49 1.15 -23.58
N ASP A 247 -5.19 0.96 -23.80
CA ASP A 247 -4.43 -0.21 -23.32
C ASP A 247 -4.05 -0.17 -21.85
N ARG A 248 -4.49 0.86 -21.15
CA ARG A 248 -4.22 1.00 -19.72
C ARG A 248 -5.19 0.13 -18.95
N THR A 249 -4.66 -0.61 -17.99
CA THR A 249 -5.44 -1.55 -17.17
C THR A 249 -5.00 -1.50 -15.71
N VAL A 250 -5.69 -2.26 -14.87
CA VAL A 250 -5.26 -2.48 -13.48
C VAL A 250 -4.01 -3.36 -13.51
N ILE A 251 -2.90 -2.82 -13.00
CA ILE A 251 -1.58 -3.46 -13.02
C ILE A 251 -1.10 -3.89 -11.62
N GLY A 252 -1.89 -3.63 -10.58
CA GLY A 252 -1.63 -4.10 -9.22
C GLY A 252 -2.71 -3.65 -8.24
N ASN A 253 -2.65 -4.19 -7.02
CA ASN A 253 -3.56 -3.86 -5.93
C ASN A 253 -2.79 -3.68 -4.61
N ALA A 254 -2.82 -2.47 -4.06
CA ALA A 254 -2.12 -2.13 -2.83
C ALA A 254 -2.76 -2.70 -1.54
N MET A 255 -3.92 -3.35 -1.64
CA MET A 255 -4.57 -4.00 -0.49
C MET A 255 -4.03 -5.41 -0.27
N PRO A 256 -3.58 -5.74 0.97
CA PRO A 256 -3.09 -7.07 1.27
C PRO A 256 -4.22 -8.09 1.31
N LYS A 257 -3.90 -9.33 0.90
CA LYS A 257 -4.86 -10.45 0.99
C LYS A 257 -5.04 -10.89 2.44
N TRP A 258 -3.96 -10.85 3.21
CA TRP A 258 -3.96 -11.08 4.65
C TRP A 258 -2.67 -10.56 5.30
N PHE A 259 -2.75 -10.28 6.58
CA PHE A 259 -1.63 -9.82 7.39
C PHE A 259 -1.83 -10.26 8.84
N GLY A 260 -0.77 -10.25 9.63
CA GLY A 260 -0.84 -10.74 10.99
C GLY A 260 0.51 -10.77 11.68
N GLY A 261 0.56 -11.55 12.76
CA GLY A 261 1.78 -11.74 13.51
C GLY A 261 1.73 -12.98 14.40
N ILE A 262 2.93 -13.38 14.82
CA ILE A 262 3.12 -14.41 15.82
C ILE A 262 4.14 -13.95 16.84
N THR A 263 3.76 -14.03 18.12
CA THR A 263 4.62 -13.74 19.25
C THR A 263 4.83 -15.03 20.05
N ASN A 264 6.08 -15.36 20.33
CA ASN A 264 6.42 -16.43 21.26
C ASN A 264 7.13 -15.84 22.47
N THR A 265 6.78 -16.33 23.65
CA THR A 265 7.43 -15.97 24.91
C THR A 265 7.83 -17.24 25.65
N PHE A 266 9.12 -17.32 25.97
CA PHE A 266 9.73 -18.39 26.74
C PHE A 266 10.24 -17.82 28.06
N GLU A 267 9.99 -18.52 29.15
CA GLU A 267 10.52 -18.18 30.47
C GLU A 267 11.20 -19.41 31.05
N TYR A 268 12.44 -19.27 31.52
CA TYR A 268 13.21 -20.34 32.13
C TYR A 268 14.09 -19.84 33.26
N LYS A 269 13.82 -20.22 34.52
CA LYS A 269 14.66 -19.93 35.70
C LYS A 269 15.15 -18.46 35.79
N GLY A 270 14.26 -17.51 35.51
CA GLY A 270 14.55 -16.07 35.53
C GLY A 270 14.99 -15.48 34.19
N PHE A 271 15.36 -16.29 33.20
CA PHE A 271 15.50 -15.85 31.82
C PHE A 271 14.12 -15.71 31.17
N ASP A 272 13.95 -14.65 30.38
CA ASP A 272 12.79 -14.47 29.51
C ASP A 272 13.27 -14.15 28.09
N LEU A 273 12.67 -14.81 27.09
CA LEU A 273 12.91 -14.57 25.68
C LEU A 273 11.56 -14.34 25.01
N SER A 274 11.39 -13.20 24.36
CA SER A 274 10.19 -12.91 23.57
C SER A 274 10.57 -12.47 22.18
N PHE A 275 9.97 -13.06 21.16
CA PHE A 275 10.13 -12.62 19.77
C PHE A 275 8.79 -12.50 19.06
N MET A 276 8.70 -11.51 18.18
CA MET A 276 7.51 -11.22 17.39
C MET A 276 7.86 -11.15 15.91
N PHE A 277 7.23 -12.01 15.13
CA PHE A 277 7.18 -11.90 13.68
C PHE A 277 5.90 -11.18 13.25
N GLN A 278 6.03 -10.23 12.33
CA GLN A 278 4.92 -9.60 11.61
C GLN A 278 5.00 -10.03 10.15
N PHE A 279 3.86 -10.33 9.54
CA PHE A 279 3.78 -10.68 8.12
C PHE A 279 2.66 -9.93 7.42
N ASN A 280 2.86 -9.70 6.12
CA ASN A 280 1.88 -9.15 5.20
C ASN A 280 2.05 -9.89 3.86
N TYR A 281 0.95 -10.25 3.21
CA TYR A 281 0.99 -11.01 1.97
C TYR A 281 -0.02 -10.53 0.92
N GLY A 282 0.49 -10.43 -0.31
CA GLY A 282 -0.28 -10.34 -1.54
C GLY A 282 -0.78 -8.95 -1.92
N ASN A 283 -0.25 -7.89 -1.31
CA ASN A 283 -0.38 -6.53 -1.82
C ASN A 283 0.75 -6.21 -2.80
N ASP A 284 0.48 -5.27 -3.69
CA ASP A 284 1.47 -4.69 -4.58
C ASP A 284 1.87 -3.29 -4.10
N ILE A 285 3.09 -2.87 -4.43
CA ILE A 285 3.66 -1.56 -4.13
C ILE A 285 3.97 -0.86 -5.45
N TYR A 286 3.51 0.38 -5.59
CA TYR A 286 3.92 1.22 -6.69
C TYR A 286 5.23 1.95 -6.34
N ASN A 287 6.35 1.47 -6.88
CA ASN A 287 7.69 2.00 -6.64
C ASN A 287 8.00 3.21 -7.54
N ALA A 288 7.40 4.36 -7.24
CA ALA A 288 7.61 5.60 -7.97
C ALA A 288 9.08 6.09 -7.87
N THR A 289 9.77 5.81 -6.76
CA THR A 289 11.21 6.11 -6.62
C THR A 289 12.05 5.37 -7.65
N ARG A 290 11.83 4.05 -7.82
CA ARG A 290 12.54 3.27 -8.83
C ARG A 290 12.17 3.71 -10.25
N LEU A 291 10.90 3.98 -10.53
CA LEU A 291 10.44 4.57 -11.79
C LEU A 291 11.21 5.85 -12.14
N TYR A 292 11.23 6.81 -11.22
CA TYR A 292 11.88 8.10 -11.45
C TYR A 292 13.40 8.00 -11.61
N ALA A 293 14.05 7.19 -10.76
CA ALA A 293 15.49 7.05 -10.73
C ALA A 293 16.06 6.16 -11.85
N THR A 294 15.21 5.56 -12.68
CA THR A 294 15.62 4.69 -13.80
C THR A 294 15.25 5.26 -15.16
N GLN A 295 14.17 6.04 -15.25
CA GLN A 295 13.70 6.64 -16.52
C GLN A 295 14.35 7.98 -16.88
N SER A 296 15.18 8.57 -16.00
CA SER A 296 15.67 9.92 -16.25
C SER A 296 16.59 9.99 -17.47
N ARG A 297 16.21 10.81 -18.45
CA ARG A 297 17.04 11.09 -19.65
C ARG A 297 17.99 12.29 -19.47
N SER A 298 17.98 12.95 -18.30
CA SER A 298 18.58 14.28 -18.18
C SER A 298 20.11 14.30 -18.12
N GLY A 299 20.77 13.13 -18.03
CA GLY A 299 22.23 12.98 -17.97
C GLY A 299 22.91 13.63 -16.75
N ARG A 300 22.16 14.40 -15.96
CA ARG A 300 22.63 15.22 -14.84
C ARG A 300 22.20 14.68 -13.47
N ARG A 301 21.57 13.51 -13.45
CA ARG A 301 21.03 12.87 -12.24
C ARG A 301 21.67 11.50 -12.07
N ASN A 302 21.91 11.15 -10.81
CA ASN A 302 22.28 9.79 -10.48
C ASN A 302 21.13 8.83 -10.80
N MET A 303 21.45 7.59 -11.15
CA MET A 303 20.47 6.55 -11.49
C MET A 303 20.66 5.34 -10.57
N LEU A 304 19.65 4.47 -10.51
CA LEU A 304 19.78 3.19 -9.83
C LEU A 304 20.78 2.27 -10.53
N ALA A 305 21.45 1.42 -9.74
CA ALA A 305 22.46 0.48 -10.23
C ALA A 305 21.92 -0.45 -11.32
N GLU A 306 20.63 -0.81 -11.30
CA GLU A 306 20.00 -1.67 -12.32
C GLU A 306 20.12 -1.10 -13.76
N VAL A 307 20.30 0.20 -13.90
CA VAL A 307 20.46 0.84 -15.22
C VAL A 307 21.78 0.43 -15.87
N ALA A 308 22.76 -0.08 -15.11
CA ALA A 308 23.99 -0.64 -15.68
C ALA A 308 23.72 -1.85 -16.58
N ASP A 309 22.70 -2.65 -16.27
CA ASP A 309 22.31 -3.86 -17.00
C ASP A 309 21.23 -3.61 -18.08
N ARG A 310 21.15 -2.35 -18.55
CA ARG A 310 20.23 -1.93 -19.60
C ARG A 310 20.48 -2.64 -20.93
N TRP A 311 19.43 -2.67 -21.75
CA TRP A 311 19.52 -3.16 -23.11
C TRP A 311 20.58 -2.40 -23.90
N SER A 312 21.41 -3.15 -24.62
CA SER A 312 22.32 -2.67 -25.63
C SER A 312 22.46 -3.75 -26.72
N PRO A 313 23.03 -3.44 -27.89
CA PRO A 313 23.25 -4.45 -28.93
C PRO A 313 24.07 -5.67 -28.46
N THR A 314 24.90 -5.52 -27.43
CA THR A 314 25.71 -6.59 -26.83
C THR A 314 25.10 -7.18 -25.55
N ASN A 315 24.01 -6.59 -25.02
CA ASN A 315 23.32 -7.03 -23.82
C ASN A 315 21.80 -6.97 -24.07
N ALA A 316 21.21 -8.07 -24.55
CA ALA A 316 19.79 -8.16 -24.89
C ALA A 316 18.89 -8.27 -23.65
N SER A 317 18.97 -7.30 -22.75
CA SER A 317 18.14 -7.22 -21.54
C SER A 317 16.66 -7.10 -21.91
N ASN A 318 15.82 -8.01 -21.41
CA ASN A 318 14.37 -7.90 -21.58
C ASN A 318 13.67 -7.21 -20.40
N VAL A 319 14.44 -6.73 -19.42
CA VAL A 319 13.92 -6.15 -18.18
C VAL A 319 14.16 -4.65 -18.14
N VAL A 320 15.36 -4.19 -18.53
CA VAL A 320 15.76 -2.79 -18.43
C VAL A 320 15.92 -2.24 -19.85
N PRO A 321 15.00 -1.38 -20.34
CA PRO A 321 15.12 -0.73 -21.65
C PRO A 321 16.45 0.03 -21.83
N ALA A 322 16.80 0.30 -23.09
CA ALA A 322 17.91 1.17 -23.45
C ALA A 322 17.77 2.56 -22.81
N TYR A 323 18.85 3.34 -22.77
CA TYR A 323 18.86 4.66 -22.11
C TYR A 323 17.78 5.63 -22.64
N ASP A 324 17.42 5.49 -23.92
CA ASP A 324 16.37 6.24 -24.61
C ASP A 324 15.17 5.36 -24.99
N GLY A 325 15.08 4.16 -24.40
CA GLY A 325 14.06 3.17 -24.67
C GLY A 325 12.75 3.36 -23.92
N TYR A 326 12.73 4.21 -22.88
CA TYR A 326 11.54 4.47 -22.07
C TYR A 326 10.61 5.49 -22.73
N ILE A 327 9.29 5.31 -22.62
CA ILE A 327 8.36 6.44 -22.80
C ILE A 327 8.36 7.24 -21.50
N THR A 328 8.72 8.51 -21.58
CA THR A 328 8.89 9.35 -20.38
C THR A 328 7.55 9.54 -19.66
N ASN A 329 7.59 9.38 -18.33
CA ASN A 329 6.47 9.63 -17.42
C ASN A 329 5.29 8.64 -17.54
N ASP A 330 5.46 7.54 -18.25
CA ASP A 330 4.50 6.45 -18.26
C ASP A 330 4.55 5.66 -16.95
N VAL A 331 3.37 5.26 -16.48
CA VAL A 331 3.20 4.34 -15.34
C VAL A 331 2.89 2.96 -15.89
N TYR A 332 3.66 1.96 -15.48
CA TYR A 332 3.51 0.60 -15.99
C TYR A 332 4.02 -0.47 -15.02
N SER A 333 3.59 -1.71 -15.24
CA SER A 333 3.69 -2.82 -14.27
C SER A 333 5.11 -3.21 -13.85
N ARG A 334 6.16 -2.84 -14.59
CA ARG A 334 7.56 -3.07 -14.20
C ARG A 334 7.92 -2.45 -12.84
N PHE A 335 7.25 -1.35 -12.48
CA PHE A 335 7.46 -0.62 -11.23
C PHE A 335 6.37 -0.88 -10.20
N VAL A 336 5.55 -1.91 -10.44
CA VAL A 336 4.62 -2.46 -9.48
C VAL A 336 5.22 -3.76 -8.98
N GLU A 337 5.49 -3.84 -7.68
CA GLU A 337 6.29 -4.90 -7.07
C GLU A 337 5.53 -5.59 -5.95
N ASP A 338 5.80 -6.87 -5.71
CA ASP A 338 5.21 -7.61 -4.59
C ASP A 338 5.63 -6.98 -3.26
N GLY A 339 4.64 -6.55 -2.49
CA GLY A 339 4.81 -5.95 -1.17
C GLY A 339 4.75 -6.95 -0.02
N SER A 340 4.73 -8.26 -0.33
CA SER A 340 4.73 -9.30 0.69
C SER A 340 6.03 -9.28 1.50
N PHE A 341 5.91 -9.48 2.82
CA PHE A 341 7.07 -9.55 3.68
C PHE A 341 6.85 -10.36 4.97
N LEU A 342 7.97 -10.80 5.54
CA LEU A 342 8.08 -11.31 6.92
C LEU A 342 9.13 -10.49 7.67
N ARG A 343 8.80 -9.97 8.85
CA ARG A 343 9.68 -9.12 9.65
C ARG A 343 9.82 -9.62 11.07
N LEU A 344 11.05 -9.73 11.57
CA LEU A 344 11.31 -9.85 13.00
C LEU A 344 11.18 -8.46 13.63
N LYS A 345 9.96 -8.15 14.09
CA LYS A 345 9.59 -6.81 14.57
C LYS A 345 10.24 -6.50 15.91
N ASN A 346 10.22 -7.46 16.84
CA ASN A 346 10.81 -7.34 18.16
C ASN A 346 11.48 -8.66 18.57
N LEU A 347 12.63 -8.55 19.21
CA LEU A 347 13.31 -9.64 19.92
C LEU A 347 13.82 -9.09 21.24
N THR A 348 13.38 -9.66 22.35
CA THR A 348 13.80 -9.26 23.70
C THR A 348 14.33 -10.45 24.45
N LEU A 349 15.52 -10.31 25.03
CA LEU A 349 16.10 -11.24 25.98
C LEU A 349 16.28 -10.52 27.32
N GLY A 350 15.74 -11.08 28.38
CA GLY A 350 15.82 -10.55 29.73
C GLY A 350 16.29 -11.60 30.73
N TYR A 351 16.85 -11.12 31.84
CA TYR A 351 17.12 -11.92 33.01
C TYR A 351 16.68 -11.17 34.27
N THR A 352 15.76 -11.78 35.02
CA THR A 352 15.32 -11.29 36.33
C THR A 352 16.14 -11.97 37.42
N LEU A 353 16.84 -11.17 38.23
CA LEU A 353 17.71 -11.70 39.27
C LEU A 353 16.90 -12.41 40.37
N PRO A 354 17.42 -13.50 40.96
CA PRO A 354 16.74 -14.19 42.05
C PRO A 354 16.58 -13.31 43.29
N LYS A 355 15.45 -13.45 44.00
CA LYS A 355 15.13 -12.68 45.22
C LYS A 355 16.21 -12.73 46.31
N LYS A 356 16.96 -13.84 46.40
CA LYS A 356 18.10 -13.98 47.34
C LYS A 356 19.14 -12.86 47.16
N TRP A 357 19.30 -12.34 45.96
CA TRP A 357 20.23 -11.26 45.64
C TRP A 357 19.56 -9.90 45.79
N THR A 358 18.35 -9.73 45.26
CA THR A 358 17.65 -8.43 45.27
C THR A 358 17.22 -7.98 46.67
N ASN A 359 16.90 -8.92 47.56
CA ASN A 359 16.57 -8.63 48.95
C ASN A 359 17.73 -7.97 49.72
N LYS A 360 18.99 -8.19 49.31
CA LYS A 360 20.16 -7.60 50.01
C LYS A 360 20.25 -6.08 49.85
N PHE A 361 19.66 -5.53 48.80
CA PHE A 361 19.66 -4.10 48.52
C PHE A 361 18.24 -3.52 48.49
N HIS A 362 17.31 -4.17 49.19
CA HIS A 362 15.92 -3.71 49.37
C HIS A 362 15.15 -3.49 48.06
N ALA A 363 15.36 -4.37 47.07
CA ALA A 363 14.62 -4.33 45.82
C ALA A 363 13.68 -5.54 45.68
N SER A 364 12.41 -5.28 45.39
CA SER A 364 11.39 -6.28 45.10
C SER A 364 11.62 -7.00 43.76
N ARG A 365 12.20 -6.32 42.75
CA ARG A 365 12.56 -6.92 41.46
C ARG A 365 13.71 -6.16 40.77
N LEU A 366 14.64 -6.89 40.18
CA LEU A 366 15.66 -6.34 39.27
C LEU A 366 15.75 -7.21 38.02
N ARG A 367 15.44 -6.63 36.86
CA ARG A 367 15.56 -7.28 35.55
C ARG A 367 16.49 -6.47 34.65
N VAL A 368 17.46 -7.14 34.04
CA VAL A 368 18.29 -6.58 32.96
C VAL A 368 17.81 -7.17 31.65
N TYR A 369 17.66 -6.35 30.62
CA TYR A 369 17.18 -6.82 29.32
C TYR A 369 17.84 -6.10 28.16
N ALA A 370 17.86 -6.79 27.02
CA ALA A 370 18.22 -6.24 25.72
C ALA A 370 17.09 -6.50 24.73
N THR A 371 16.71 -5.48 23.97
CA THR A 371 15.67 -5.54 22.95
C THR A 371 16.23 -5.05 21.63
N GLY A 372 16.00 -5.82 20.57
CA GLY A 372 16.20 -5.44 19.18
C GLY A 372 14.86 -5.22 18.48
N GLN A 373 14.72 -4.12 17.75
CA GLN A 373 13.55 -3.80 16.95
C GLN A 373 13.90 -3.76 15.45
N ASN A 374 12.99 -4.23 14.61
CA ASN A 374 13.13 -4.29 13.14
C ASN A 374 14.40 -5.00 12.66
N LEU A 375 14.81 -6.07 13.35
CA LEU A 375 16.12 -6.69 13.18
C LEU A 375 16.38 -7.20 11.75
N PHE A 376 15.37 -7.79 11.11
CA PHE A 376 15.42 -8.13 9.69
C PHE A 376 14.02 -8.16 9.06
N CYS A 377 13.98 -7.99 7.74
CA CYS A 377 12.78 -8.10 6.91
C CYS A 377 13.12 -8.92 5.66
N LEU A 378 12.34 -9.96 5.38
CA LEU A 378 12.40 -10.76 4.16
C LEU A 378 11.29 -10.27 3.23
N SER A 379 11.66 -9.81 2.04
CA SER A 379 10.75 -9.35 0.99
C SER A 379 11.45 -9.44 -0.37
N ASN A 380 10.66 -9.54 -1.43
CA ASN A 380 11.15 -9.44 -2.81
C ASN A 380 11.10 -8.00 -3.34
N TYR A 381 10.59 -7.05 -2.54
CA TYR A 381 10.55 -5.64 -2.89
C TYR A 381 11.96 -5.06 -3.07
N SER A 382 12.21 -4.37 -4.18
CA SER A 382 13.54 -3.83 -4.49
C SER A 382 13.87 -2.51 -3.80
N GLY A 383 12.88 -1.84 -3.19
CA GLY A 383 13.08 -0.65 -2.38
C GLY A 383 13.63 -0.95 -0.99
N TYR A 384 13.77 0.09 -0.16
CA TYR A 384 14.40 -0.07 1.17
C TYR A 384 13.55 -0.84 2.19
N ASP A 385 12.23 -0.66 2.13
CA ASP A 385 11.27 -1.23 3.08
C ASP A 385 9.94 -1.46 2.35
N PRO A 386 9.28 -2.62 2.47
CA PRO A 386 8.00 -2.89 1.81
C PRO A 386 6.80 -2.26 2.53
N GLU A 387 6.96 -1.77 3.77
CA GLU A 387 5.90 -1.06 4.48
C GLU A 387 5.91 0.44 4.14
N VAL A 388 5.46 0.75 2.92
CA VAL A 388 5.44 2.12 2.39
C VAL A 388 4.03 2.68 2.23
N ASN A 389 3.91 3.97 2.52
CA ASN A 389 2.76 4.77 2.12
C ASN A 389 3.13 6.25 2.11
N SER A 390 3.56 6.77 0.95
CA SER A 390 3.98 8.17 0.81
C SER A 390 2.82 9.17 0.75
N LEU A 391 1.57 8.71 0.59
CA LEU A 391 0.39 9.58 0.56
C LEU A 391 -0.62 9.18 1.62
N ASN A 392 -1.15 10.17 2.34
CA ASN A 392 -2.28 9.95 3.24
C ASN A 392 -3.62 10.01 2.47
N ASN A 393 -3.78 9.16 1.45
CA ASN A 393 -4.99 9.07 0.66
C ASN A 393 -5.47 7.61 0.54
N PRO A 394 -6.67 7.27 1.06
CA PRO A 394 -7.22 5.91 1.00
C PRO A 394 -7.40 5.34 -0.42
N MET A 395 -7.50 6.19 -1.44
CA MET A 395 -7.61 5.76 -2.84
C MET A 395 -6.26 5.35 -3.45
N MET A 396 -5.16 5.85 -2.90
CA MET A 396 -3.81 5.69 -3.44
C MET A 396 -2.81 5.15 -2.40
N PRO A 397 -3.12 4.03 -1.71
CA PRO A 397 -2.19 3.39 -0.80
C PRO A 397 -1.04 2.69 -1.58
N GLY A 398 0.02 2.34 -0.85
CA GLY A 398 1.12 1.53 -1.40
C GLY A 398 2.01 2.27 -2.41
N LEU A 399 1.97 3.60 -2.44
CA LEU A 399 2.93 4.41 -3.19
C LEU A 399 4.24 4.52 -2.40
N ASP A 400 5.36 4.13 -3.01
CA ASP A 400 6.71 4.46 -2.52
C ASP A 400 7.30 5.62 -3.33
N TRP A 401 7.36 6.77 -2.66
CA TRP A 401 8.07 7.93 -3.14
C TRP A 401 8.96 8.48 -2.03
N GLY A 402 10.22 8.04 -2.02
CA GLY A 402 11.24 8.48 -1.07
C GLY A 402 10.94 8.08 0.37
N ALA A 403 10.24 6.97 0.59
CA ALA A 403 9.92 6.51 1.93
C ALA A 403 11.20 6.02 2.64
N TYR A 404 11.43 6.52 3.86
CA TYR A 404 12.56 6.07 4.67
C TYR A 404 12.26 4.71 5.31
N PRO A 405 13.24 3.78 5.34
CA PRO A 405 13.06 2.48 5.97
C PRO A 405 12.92 2.62 7.49
N LYS A 406 12.35 1.58 8.12
CA LYS A 406 12.35 1.51 9.58
C LYS A 406 13.76 1.28 10.12
N SER A 407 14.17 2.12 11.07
CA SER A 407 15.47 1.97 11.75
C SER A 407 15.51 0.70 12.60
N ARG A 408 16.69 0.05 12.62
CA ARG A 408 17.04 -0.97 13.60
C ARG A 408 17.39 -0.30 14.92
N VAL A 409 16.70 -0.66 15.99
CA VAL A 409 16.90 -0.08 17.32
C VAL A 409 17.35 -1.17 18.28
N PHE A 410 18.46 -0.94 18.97
CA PHE A 410 18.96 -1.79 20.04
C PHE A 410 18.87 -1.03 21.36
N THR A 411 18.13 -1.58 22.31
CA THR A 411 17.91 -0.98 23.62
C THR A 411 18.40 -1.95 24.68
N VAL A 412 19.26 -1.47 25.58
CA VAL A 412 19.61 -2.18 26.81
C VAL A 412 18.97 -1.42 27.97
N GLY A 413 18.27 -2.14 28.84
CA GLY A 413 17.51 -1.53 29.92
C GLY A 413 17.62 -2.31 31.22
N ILE A 414 17.37 -1.59 32.31
CA ILE A 414 17.24 -2.15 33.65
C ILE A 414 15.86 -1.75 34.16
N ASP A 415 15.11 -2.73 34.65
CA ASP A 415 13.82 -2.55 35.31
C ASP A 415 14.01 -2.91 36.79
N LEU A 416 14.08 -1.87 37.62
CA LEU A 416 14.29 -1.95 39.07
C LEU A 416 13.03 -1.49 39.78
N GLN A 417 12.52 -2.35 40.66
CA GLN A 417 11.39 -2.08 41.54
C GLN A 417 11.86 -2.24 42.98
N PHE A 418 11.58 -1.25 43.82
CA PHE A 418 11.89 -1.27 45.26
C PHE A 418 10.87 -2.11 46.01
#